data_AF-A0A1X3J8F9-F1
#
_entry.id   AF-A0A1X3J8F9-F1
#
_cell.length_a   1.000
_cell.length_b   1.000
_cell.length_c   1.000
_cell.angle_alpha   90.00
_cell.angle_beta   90.00
_cell.angle_gamma   90.00
#
_symmetry.space_group_name_H-M   'P 1'
#
loop_
_entity.id
_entity.type
_entity.pdbx_description
1 polymer ?
#
loop_
_entity_poly.entity_id
_entity_poly.type
_entity_poly.pdbx_seq_one_letter_code
_entity_poly.pdbx_strand_id
1 'polypeptide(L)'
;MSTRINLWRALFGEKPRILLENSDFTVTSFRYDSGVEGLKIANSRGHLIILPWMGQMIWDAQFDGHGLTMCNMFRQPKPATEVIETYGCFAFHSGLLANGCPSAEDTHLLHGEMACAAMDEAWLELDGDMLRLNGRYEYVMGFGHHYLAQPTVVLHKSSTLFDIKMAVTNLASVDMPLQYMCHMNYAYIPNATFSQNIPDEILRLRESVPSHVNPTAQWLAFNQRIMQGEASLSTLSQPEFYDPEIVFFADKLDAYTDQPEFRMISPDGTTFVTRFYSAELNYVTRWILYNGEQQVAAFALPATCRPEGYLAAQRNGTLIQVAPQQTRTFTVTTGIE
;
A
#
# COMPACT_ATOMS: atom_id res chain seq x y z
N MET A 1 25.21 -8.36 14.34
CA MET A 1 24.73 -7.57 15.50
C MET A 1 23.87 -6.48 14.91
N SER A 2 22.61 -6.36 15.35
CA SER A 2 21.75 -5.25 14.95
C SER A 2 21.92 -4.06 15.90
N THR A 3 21.84 -2.85 15.36
CA THR A 3 21.86 -1.60 16.13
C THR A 3 20.46 -0.99 16.11
N ARG A 4 19.88 -0.78 17.29
CA ARG A 4 18.56 -0.13 17.44
C ARG A 4 18.71 1.34 17.83
N ILE A 5 17.98 2.21 17.13
CA ILE A 5 17.89 3.65 17.44
C ILE A 5 16.42 4.02 17.62
N ASN A 6 16.01 4.31 18.86
CA ASN A 6 14.64 4.73 19.15
C ASN A 6 14.38 6.14 18.58
N LEU A 7 13.22 6.31 17.94
CA LEU A 7 12.79 7.61 17.44
C LEU A 7 11.84 8.26 18.44
N TRP A 8 11.98 9.56 18.62
CA TRP A 8 11.11 10.37 19.46
C TRP A 8 10.57 11.52 18.63
N ARG A 9 9.31 11.90 18.79
CA ARG A 9 8.70 13.05 18.08
C ARG A 9 9.53 14.34 18.21
N ALA A 10 10.22 14.54 19.33
CA ALA A 10 11.09 15.69 19.58
C ALA A 10 12.33 15.77 18.65
N LEU A 11 12.68 14.69 17.95
CA LEU A 11 13.74 14.70 16.94
C LEU A 11 13.30 15.40 15.63
N PHE A 12 12.00 15.55 15.41
CA PHE A 12 11.40 16.04 14.17
C PHE A 12 10.97 17.50 14.30
N GLY A 13 11.75 18.40 13.72
CA GLY A 13 11.43 19.83 13.62
C GLY A 13 11.44 20.31 12.16
N GLU A 14 11.07 21.58 11.96
CA GLU A 14 11.01 22.23 10.63
C GLU A 14 12.37 22.17 9.91
N LYS A 15 13.46 22.34 10.65
CA LYS A 15 14.82 22.19 10.09
C LYS A 15 15.19 20.70 10.03
N PRO A 16 15.49 20.14 8.84
CA PRO A 16 15.91 18.75 8.71
C PRO A 16 17.17 18.45 9.53
N ARG A 17 17.24 17.25 10.11
CA ARG A 17 18.37 16.77 10.91
C ARG A 17 18.74 15.35 10.53
N ILE A 18 20.03 15.09 10.36
CA ILE A 18 20.56 13.74 10.15
C ILE A 18 20.54 13.00 11.50
N LEU A 19 19.91 11.83 11.52
CA LEU A 19 19.84 10.94 12.69
C LEU A 19 20.82 9.77 12.58
N LEU A 20 21.09 9.32 11.36
CA LEU A 20 22.04 8.27 11.04
C LEU A 20 22.69 8.59 9.69
N GLU A 21 24.00 8.42 9.61
CA GLU A 21 24.76 8.52 8.37
C GLU A 21 25.92 7.54 8.42
N ASN A 22 26.05 6.73 7.37
CA ASN A 22 27.20 5.85 7.15
C ASN A 22 27.45 5.74 5.62
N SER A 23 28.29 4.80 5.18
CA SER A 23 28.61 4.64 3.76
C SER A 23 27.41 4.23 2.89
N ASP A 24 26.38 3.67 3.49
CA ASP A 24 25.31 2.94 2.79
C ASP A 24 23.95 3.64 2.93
N PHE A 25 23.73 4.34 4.04
CA PHE A 25 22.47 4.96 4.39
C PHE A 25 22.61 6.36 4.97
N THR A 26 21.61 7.18 4.68
CA THR A 26 21.38 8.46 5.36
C THR A 26 19.92 8.53 5.81
N VAL A 27 19.72 8.83 7.09
CA VAL A 27 18.40 9.04 7.68
C VAL A 27 18.27 10.48 8.13
N THR A 28 17.27 11.17 7.58
CA THR A 28 16.98 12.57 7.90
C THR A 28 15.56 12.70 8.45
N SER A 29 15.43 13.22 9.67
CA SER A 29 14.14 13.61 10.25
C SER A 29 13.80 15.06 9.94
N PHE A 30 12.53 15.34 9.70
CA PHE A 30 12.01 16.68 9.47
C PHE A 30 10.51 16.75 9.79
N ARG A 31 9.93 17.95 9.78
CA ARG A 31 8.50 18.18 9.97
C ARG A 31 7.97 19.00 8.81
N TYR A 32 6.90 18.54 8.19
CA TYR A 32 6.16 19.29 7.17
C TYR A 32 5.50 20.52 7.79
N ASP A 33 5.19 21.54 6.98
CA ASP A 33 4.45 22.74 7.42
C ASP A 33 3.04 22.38 7.92
N SER A 34 2.50 21.25 7.47
CA SER A 34 1.25 20.66 7.99
C SER A 34 1.36 20.14 9.43
N GLY A 35 2.56 20.11 10.00
CA GLY A 35 2.84 19.58 11.34
C GLY A 35 3.16 18.08 11.37
N VAL A 36 3.01 17.36 10.26
CA VAL A 36 3.26 15.92 10.16
C VAL A 36 4.76 15.63 10.16
N GLU A 37 5.21 14.67 10.97
CA GLU A 37 6.60 14.24 11.02
C GLU A 37 6.98 13.32 9.85
N GLY A 38 8.05 13.67 9.13
CA GLY A 38 8.60 12.91 8.01
C GLY A 38 10.00 12.37 8.32
N LEU A 39 10.26 11.12 7.88
CA LEU A 39 11.56 10.47 7.96
C LEU A 39 12.01 10.06 6.56
N LYS A 40 13.05 10.72 6.05
CA LYS A 40 13.70 10.33 4.79
C LYS A 40 14.76 9.28 5.07
N ILE A 41 14.64 8.11 4.46
CA ILE A 41 15.62 7.03 4.50
C ILE A 41 16.17 6.85 3.09
N ALA A 42 17.47 7.11 2.91
CA ALA A 42 18.12 7.09 1.61
C ALA A 42 19.26 6.06 1.58
N ASN A 43 19.51 5.51 0.40
CA ASN A 43 20.71 4.75 0.05
C ASN A 43 21.37 5.37 -1.20
N SER A 44 22.34 4.70 -1.80
CA SER A 44 23.04 5.17 -3.00
C SER A 44 22.18 5.25 -4.28
N ARG A 45 21.01 4.59 -4.32
CA ARG A 45 20.13 4.50 -5.49
C ARG A 45 18.87 5.37 -5.38
N GLY A 46 18.52 5.83 -4.18
CA GLY A 46 17.29 6.57 -3.98
C GLY A 46 16.90 6.73 -2.53
N HIS A 47 15.61 7.00 -2.29
CA HIS A 47 15.07 7.20 -0.96
C HIS A 47 13.58 6.92 -0.86
N LEU A 48 13.17 6.68 0.38
CA LEU A 48 11.78 6.68 0.84
C LEU A 48 11.58 7.86 1.79
N ILE A 49 10.39 8.45 1.79
CA ILE A 49 9.89 9.31 2.86
C ILE A 49 8.74 8.59 3.55
N ILE A 50 8.90 8.33 4.84
CA ILE A 50 7.95 7.55 5.65
C ILE A 50 7.45 8.43 6.79
N LEU A 51 6.18 8.30 7.17
CA LEU A 51 5.55 9.07 8.25
C LEU A 51 5.51 8.21 9.52
N PRO A 52 6.51 8.32 10.44
CA PRO A 52 6.71 7.29 11.47
C PRO A 52 5.56 7.17 12.46
N TRP A 53 4.76 8.22 12.61
CA TRP A 53 3.70 8.34 13.60
C TRP A 53 2.28 8.34 12.99
N MET A 54 2.16 8.04 11.70
CA MET A 54 0.89 8.08 10.97
C MET A 54 0.75 6.85 10.08
N GLY A 55 0.32 5.75 10.69
CA GLY A 55 0.18 4.42 10.08
C GLY A 55 1.49 3.84 9.52
N GLN A 56 2.63 4.50 9.74
CA GLN A 56 3.88 4.27 9.00
C GLN A 56 3.72 4.28 7.48
N MET A 57 2.81 5.11 6.95
CA MET A 57 2.66 5.23 5.50
C MET A 57 3.95 5.74 4.84
N ILE A 58 4.23 5.22 3.65
CA ILE A 58 5.29 5.71 2.79
C ILE A 58 4.71 6.86 1.97
N TRP A 59 5.03 8.08 2.37
CA TRP A 59 4.55 9.28 1.68
C TRP A 59 5.11 9.39 0.26
N ASP A 60 6.41 9.13 0.09
CA ASP A 60 7.07 9.28 -1.21
C ASP A 60 8.16 8.22 -1.40
N ALA A 61 8.38 7.81 -2.66
CA ALA A 61 9.42 6.87 -3.06
C ALA A 61 10.09 7.32 -4.37
N GLN A 62 11.41 7.42 -4.37
CA GLN A 62 12.20 7.85 -5.52
C GLN A 62 13.46 7.00 -5.68
N PHE A 63 13.66 6.39 -6.84
CA PHE A 63 14.82 5.55 -7.15
C PHE A 63 15.27 5.76 -8.60
N ASP A 64 16.58 5.86 -8.81
CA ASP A 64 17.19 6.04 -10.13
C ASP A 64 16.63 7.20 -10.96
N GLY A 65 16.18 8.27 -10.30
CA GLY A 65 15.58 9.43 -10.97
C GLY A 65 14.10 9.25 -11.35
N HIS A 66 13.49 8.11 -11.02
CA HIS A 66 12.06 7.87 -11.18
C HIS A 66 11.30 8.09 -9.86
N GLY A 67 10.23 8.88 -9.91
CA GLY A 67 9.25 8.97 -8.83
C GLY A 67 8.22 7.86 -8.96
N LEU A 68 8.02 7.08 -7.90
CA LEU A 68 7.09 5.94 -7.90
C LEU A 68 5.69 6.35 -7.41
N THR A 69 5.57 7.49 -6.73
CA THR A 69 4.33 8.00 -6.13
C THR A 69 3.35 8.54 -7.17
N MET A 70 2.05 8.24 -7.04
CA MET A 70 0.99 8.80 -7.88
C MET A 70 1.03 10.32 -7.99
N CYS A 71 0.59 10.85 -9.14
CA CYS A 71 0.24 12.26 -9.24
C CYS A 71 -1.03 12.50 -8.41
N ASN A 72 -1.03 13.52 -7.58
CA ASN A 72 -2.15 13.88 -6.71
C ASN A 72 -2.08 15.38 -6.33
N MET A 73 -3.17 15.88 -5.74
CA MET A 73 -3.31 17.28 -5.33
C MET A 73 -2.67 17.64 -3.97
N PHE A 74 -2.20 16.66 -3.19
CA PHE A 74 -1.62 16.89 -1.87
C PHE A 74 -0.14 17.26 -1.96
N ARG A 75 0.17 18.52 -1.65
CA ARG A 75 1.57 19.03 -1.63
C ARG A 75 2.41 18.48 -0.47
N GLN A 76 1.73 18.05 0.59
CA GLN A 76 2.32 17.52 1.82
C GLN A 76 1.26 16.65 2.51
N PRO A 77 1.67 15.68 3.36
CA PRO A 77 0.71 14.94 4.16
C PRO A 77 -0.03 15.88 5.09
N LYS A 78 -1.30 15.60 5.37
CA LYS A 78 -2.10 16.34 6.34
C LYS A 78 -2.32 15.49 7.59
N PRO A 79 -2.40 16.09 8.80
CA PRO A 79 -2.94 15.38 9.93
C PRO A 79 -4.34 14.86 9.58
N ALA A 80 -4.56 13.56 9.72
CA ALA A 80 -5.78 12.90 9.33
C ALA A 80 -6.08 11.72 10.26
N THR A 81 -7.36 11.38 10.36
CA THR A 81 -7.82 10.13 10.95
C THR A 81 -8.23 9.13 9.89
N GLU A 82 -8.49 9.59 8.66
CA GLU A 82 -8.88 8.77 7.53
C GLU A 82 -7.96 9.02 6.32
N VAL A 83 -7.62 7.97 5.57
CA VAL A 83 -6.65 8.09 4.47
C VAL A 83 -7.11 9.06 3.38
N ILE A 84 -8.42 9.19 3.16
CA ILE A 84 -8.98 10.11 2.16
C ILE A 84 -8.63 11.59 2.42
N GLU A 85 -8.38 11.96 3.67
CA GLU A 85 -8.03 13.34 4.04
C GLU A 85 -6.57 13.67 3.71
N THR A 86 -5.76 12.66 3.35
CA THR A 86 -4.34 12.78 3.03
C THR A 86 -3.87 11.81 1.93
N TYR A 87 -4.74 11.52 0.94
CA TYR A 87 -4.51 10.51 -0.10
C TYR A 87 -3.50 10.97 -1.17
N GLY A 88 -2.23 11.16 -0.78
CA GLY A 88 -1.14 11.53 -1.68
C GLY A 88 0.12 10.68 -1.51
N CYS A 89 0.04 9.62 -0.72
CA CYS A 89 1.17 8.77 -0.37
C CYS A 89 1.46 7.71 -1.43
N PHE A 90 2.70 7.23 -1.48
CA PHE A 90 3.08 6.06 -2.29
C PHE A 90 2.45 4.77 -1.74
N ALA A 91 2.52 4.51 -0.44
CA ALA A 91 1.94 3.29 0.13
C ALA A 91 1.39 3.47 1.54
N PHE A 92 0.32 2.73 1.85
CA PHE A 92 -0.28 2.68 3.18
C PHE A 92 -0.85 1.29 3.51
N HIS A 93 -1.03 1.02 4.80
CA HIS A 93 -1.64 -0.22 5.29
C HIS A 93 -3.15 -0.06 5.38
N SER A 94 -3.89 -0.67 4.46
CA SER A 94 -5.35 -0.71 4.50
C SER A 94 -5.82 -1.94 5.28
N GLY A 95 -6.72 -1.75 6.25
CA GLY A 95 -6.95 -2.73 7.31
C GLY A 95 -7.04 -2.08 8.70
N LEU A 96 -6.96 -2.82 9.79
CA LEU A 96 -6.73 -4.27 9.89
C LEU A 96 -8.01 -5.02 10.26
N LEU A 97 -8.96 -4.36 10.91
CA LEU A 97 -10.25 -4.97 11.25
C LEU A 97 -11.19 -5.00 10.05
N ALA A 98 -11.07 -4.01 9.16
CA ALA A 98 -11.80 -3.96 7.89
C ALA A 98 -10.98 -3.26 6.81
N ASN A 99 -11.25 -3.59 5.54
CA ASN A 99 -10.51 -3.09 4.38
C ASN A 99 -11.47 -2.70 3.24
N GLY A 100 -11.00 -1.85 2.33
CA GLY A 100 -11.70 -1.51 1.09
C GLY A 100 -12.85 -0.54 1.28
N CYS A 101 -13.76 -0.52 0.30
CA CYS A 101 -14.91 0.36 0.30
C CYS A 101 -16.07 -0.22 1.11
N PRO A 102 -16.53 0.44 2.20
CA PRO A 102 -17.69 -0.02 2.94
C PRO A 102 -18.95 0.02 2.05
N SER A 103 -19.81 -0.98 2.22
CA SER A 103 -21.20 -0.90 1.75
C SER A 103 -22.01 0.05 2.64
N ALA A 104 -23.26 0.32 2.27
CA ALA A 104 -24.17 1.12 3.10
C ALA A 104 -24.48 0.48 4.47
N GLU A 105 -24.23 -0.84 4.63
CA GLU A 105 -24.44 -1.59 5.87
C GLU A 105 -23.14 -1.75 6.68
N ASP A 106 -21.98 -1.49 6.07
CA ASP A 106 -20.71 -1.49 6.78
C ASP A 106 -20.56 -0.21 7.61
N THR A 107 -19.94 -0.31 8.78
CA THR A 107 -19.72 0.82 9.70
C THR A 107 -18.25 1.21 9.83
N HIS A 108 -17.39 0.66 8.98
CA HIS A 108 -15.96 0.92 9.00
C HIS A 108 -15.58 2.06 8.05
N LEU A 109 -14.44 2.69 8.32
CA LEU A 109 -13.86 3.73 7.47
C LEU A 109 -13.45 3.15 6.11
N LEU A 110 -13.47 3.97 5.06
CA LEU A 110 -12.87 3.61 3.78
C LEU A 110 -11.39 3.27 4.02
N HIS A 111 -10.98 2.08 3.58
CA HIS A 111 -9.64 1.52 3.81
C HIS A 111 -9.28 1.15 5.27
N GLY A 112 -10.23 1.17 6.19
CA GLY A 112 -10.02 0.76 7.58
C GLY A 112 -9.28 1.79 8.43
N GLU A 113 -9.03 1.41 9.68
CA GLU A 113 -8.51 2.29 10.72
C GLU A 113 -6.96 2.42 10.73
N MET A 114 -6.24 1.46 10.17
CA MET A 114 -4.78 1.37 10.30
C MET A 114 -4.04 2.44 9.50
N ALA A 115 -4.59 2.86 8.37
CA ALA A 115 -3.88 3.70 7.39
C ALA A 115 -3.34 5.02 7.97
N CYS A 116 -4.05 5.58 8.95
CA CYS A 116 -3.68 6.82 9.64
C CYS A 116 -3.51 6.63 11.15
N ALA A 117 -3.31 5.39 11.61
CA ALA A 117 -3.17 5.09 13.04
C ALA A 117 -2.03 5.90 13.70
N ALA A 118 -2.31 6.46 14.87
CA ALA A 118 -1.31 7.18 15.65
C ALA A 118 -0.37 6.18 16.33
N MET A 119 0.77 5.87 15.69
CA MET A 119 1.72 4.86 16.17
C MET A 119 2.22 5.17 17.59
N ASP A 120 2.39 4.16 18.43
CA ASP A 120 2.89 4.29 19.81
C ASP A 120 4.41 4.38 19.85
N GLU A 121 5.08 3.55 19.04
CA GLU A 121 6.54 3.49 18.96
C GLU A 121 7.01 3.45 17.51
N ALA A 122 8.19 4.03 17.28
CA ALA A 122 8.95 3.90 16.04
C ALA A 122 10.44 3.83 16.36
N TRP A 123 11.18 2.95 15.67
CA TRP A 123 12.62 2.84 15.82
C TRP A 123 13.29 2.39 14.53
N LEU A 124 14.54 2.78 14.35
CA LEU A 124 15.41 2.26 13.32
C LEU A 124 16.14 1.03 13.81
N GLU A 125 16.32 0.06 12.93
CA GLU A 125 17.21 -1.07 13.14
C GLU A 125 18.16 -1.18 11.95
N LEU A 126 19.45 -1.00 12.21
CA LEU A 126 20.52 -1.23 11.23
C LEU A 126 21.10 -2.63 11.47
N ASP A 127 21.05 -3.47 10.46
CA ASP A 127 21.49 -4.86 10.54
C ASP A 127 22.12 -5.31 9.22
N GLY A 128 23.45 -5.34 9.18
CA GLY A 128 24.21 -5.64 7.97
C GLY A 128 23.87 -4.66 6.84
N ASP A 129 23.44 -5.21 5.71
CA ASP A 129 23.10 -4.46 4.49
C ASP A 129 21.66 -3.93 4.49
N MET A 130 20.95 -3.97 5.62
CA MET A 130 19.55 -3.57 5.74
C MET A 130 19.36 -2.49 6.79
N LEU A 131 18.56 -1.48 6.45
CA LEU A 131 18.05 -0.50 7.38
C LEU A 131 16.53 -0.60 7.45
N ARG A 132 16.00 -0.84 8.65
CA ARG A 132 14.57 -1.01 8.90
C ARG A 132 14.02 0.18 9.67
N LEU A 133 12.89 0.71 9.24
CA LEU A 133 12.01 1.48 10.10
C LEU A 133 10.93 0.52 10.61
N ASN A 134 10.92 0.30 11.92
CA ASN A 134 9.90 -0.52 12.59
C ASN A 134 8.96 0.40 13.36
N GLY A 135 7.75 -0.07 13.61
CA GLY A 135 6.81 0.60 14.50
C GLY A 135 5.94 -0.36 15.29
N ARG A 136 5.21 0.19 16.25
CA ARG A 136 4.23 -0.53 17.06
C ARG A 136 3.00 0.33 17.29
N TYR A 137 1.83 -0.27 17.14
CA TYR A 137 0.54 0.32 17.45
C TYR A 137 -0.34 -0.71 18.15
N GLU A 138 -0.76 -0.41 19.37
CA GLU A 138 -1.73 -1.19 20.13
C GLU A 138 -3.13 -0.59 19.93
N TYR A 139 -3.95 -1.29 19.17
CA TYR A 139 -5.37 -0.96 19.07
C TYR A 139 -6.10 -1.62 20.23
N VAL A 140 -6.73 -0.84 21.10
CA VAL A 140 -7.48 -1.34 22.26
C VAL A 140 -8.79 -0.60 22.44
N MET A 141 -9.90 -1.35 22.47
CA MET A 141 -11.24 -0.82 22.72
C MET A 141 -11.85 -1.52 23.93
N GLY A 142 -12.37 -0.76 24.90
CA GLY A 142 -12.90 -1.31 26.16
C GLY A 142 -14.04 -2.33 25.98
N PHE A 143 -14.78 -2.24 24.87
CA PHE A 143 -15.79 -3.21 24.45
C PHE A 143 -15.64 -3.55 22.96
N GLY A 144 -14.43 -3.98 22.55
CA GLY A 144 -14.16 -4.30 21.16
C GLY A 144 -12.89 -5.14 20.97
N HIS A 145 -12.23 -4.95 19.84
CA HIS A 145 -11.01 -5.68 19.51
C HIS A 145 -9.79 -5.13 20.26
N HIS A 146 -8.80 -6.00 20.40
CA HIS A 146 -7.51 -5.70 21.00
C HIS A 146 -6.41 -6.38 20.20
N TYR A 147 -5.56 -5.61 19.52
CA TYR A 147 -4.49 -6.15 18.70
C TYR A 147 -3.22 -5.31 18.75
N LEU A 148 -2.11 -5.95 18.39
CA LEU A 148 -0.83 -5.30 18.15
C LEU A 148 -0.54 -5.30 16.65
N ALA A 149 -0.39 -4.13 16.06
CA ALA A 149 0.15 -3.95 14.71
C ALA A 149 1.62 -3.56 14.78
N GLN A 150 2.45 -4.19 13.95
CA GLN A 150 3.87 -3.95 13.85
C GLN A 150 4.25 -3.79 12.37
N PRO A 151 4.13 -2.57 11.81
CA PRO A 151 4.59 -2.32 10.46
C PRO A 151 6.12 -2.27 10.41
N THR A 152 6.68 -2.56 9.25
CA THR A 152 8.11 -2.43 9.00
C THR A 152 8.37 -2.07 7.54
N VAL A 153 9.23 -1.09 7.31
CA VAL A 153 9.79 -0.79 5.99
C VAL A 153 11.27 -1.12 5.99
N VAL A 154 11.73 -1.90 5.01
CA VAL A 154 13.13 -2.33 4.89
C VAL A 154 13.73 -1.74 3.64
N LEU A 155 14.77 -0.92 3.78
CA LEU A 155 15.61 -0.48 2.69
C LEU A 155 16.93 -1.26 2.69
N HIS A 156 17.30 -1.79 1.54
CA HIS A 156 18.55 -2.53 1.35
C HIS A 156 19.64 -1.61 0.79
N LYS A 157 20.89 -1.89 1.13
CA LYS A 157 22.05 -1.18 0.58
C LYS A 157 22.07 -1.29 -0.95
N SER A 158 22.34 -0.16 -1.63
CA SER A 158 22.51 -0.10 -3.09
C SER A 158 21.39 -0.75 -3.90
N SER A 159 20.17 -0.77 -3.36
CA SER A 159 19.00 -1.41 -3.95
C SER A 159 17.92 -0.37 -4.26
N THR A 160 17.23 -0.56 -5.37
CA THR A 160 15.99 0.13 -5.71
C THR A 160 14.73 -0.61 -5.26
N LEU A 161 14.90 -1.85 -4.79
CA LEU A 161 13.86 -2.65 -4.13
C LEU A 161 13.89 -2.43 -2.62
N PHE A 162 12.70 -2.42 -2.05
CA PHE A 162 12.45 -2.32 -0.61
C PHE A 162 11.26 -3.20 -0.21
N ASP A 163 11.19 -3.53 1.08
CA ASP A 163 10.12 -4.36 1.61
C ASP A 163 9.15 -3.54 2.46
N ILE A 164 7.87 -3.81 2.31
CA ILE A 164 6.77 -3.32 3.14
C ILE A 164 6.21 -4.53 3.88
N LYS A 165 6.22 -4.48 5.21
CA LYS A 165 5.80 -5.60 6.06
C LYS A 165 4.79 -5.16 7.09
N MET A 166 3.95 -6.11 7.49
CA MET A 166 2.99 -5.97 8.57
C MET A 166 2.94 -7.26 9.38
N ALA A 167 3.04 -7.16 10.70
CA ALA A 167 2.67 -8.24 11.60
C ALA A 167 1.50 -7.80 12.49
N VAL A 168 0.50 -8.66 12.64
CA VAL A 168 -0.70 -8.39 13.43
C VAL A 168 -0.91 -9.52 14.42
N THR A 169 -0.87 -9.20 15.72
CA THR A 169 -1.12 -10.15 16.80
C THR A 169 -2.46 -9.85 17.46
N ASN A 170 -3.35 -10.83 17.52
CA ASN A 170 -4.58 -10.71 18.30
C ASN A 170 -4.26 -10.81 19.80
N LEU A 171 -4.43 -9.71 20.54
CA LEU A 171 -4.18 -9.66 21.97
C LEU A 171 -5.43 -9.99 22.80
N ALA A 172 -6.61 -10.04 22.17
CA ALA A 172 -7.85 -10.42 22.82
C ALA A 172 -7.91 -11.92 23.16
N SER A 173 -8.89 -12.29 23.98
CA SER A 173 -9.18 -13.69 24.33
C SER A 173 -10.20 -14.36 23.40
N VAL A 174 -10.62 -13.68 22.34
CA VAL A 174 -11.59 -14.16 21.34
C VAL A 174 -11.03 -13.97 19.94
N ASP A 175 -11.58 -14.69 18.96
CA ASP A 175 -11.20 -14.54 17.56
C ASP A 175 -11.41 -13.10 17.07
N MET A 176 -10.45 -12.63 16.26
CA MET A 176 -10.45 -11.29 15.69
C MET A 176 -10.55 -11.36 14.17
N PRO A 177 -11.45 -10.61 13.52
CA PRO A 177 -11.45 -10.50 12.09
C PRO A 177 -10.19 -9.77 11.59
N LEU A 178 -9.69 -10.17 10.44
CA LEU A 178 -8.55 -9.54 9.79
C LEU A 178 -8.80 -9.38 8.30
N GLN A 179 -8.67 -8.15 7.81
CA GLN A 179 -8.53 -7.82 6.40
C GLN A 179 -7.32 -6.91 6.24
N TYR A 180 -6.45 -7.23 5.28
CA TYR A 180 -5.27 -6.43 5.02
C TYR A 180 -5.01 -6.28 3.52
N MET A 181 -4.61 -5.07 3.12
CA MET A 181 -4.10 -4.76 1.81
C MET A 181 -2.88 -3.85 1.95
N CYS A 182 -1.78 -4.23 1.30
CA CYS A 182 -0.64 -3.35 1.10
C CYS A 182 -0.97 -2.41 -0.08
N HIS A 183 -1.56 -1.25 0.22
CA HIS A 183 -2.07 -0.36 -0.80
C HIS A 183 -0.94 0.51 -1.34
N MET A 184 -0.58 0.35 -2.62
CA MET A 184 0.50 1.10 -3.29
C MET A 184 -0.04 1.92 -4.46
N ASN A 185 0.08 3.23 -4.37
CA ASN A 185 -0.37 4.19 -5.37
C ASN A 185 0.77 4.50 -6.36
N TYR A 186 1.06 3.55 -7.24
CA TYR A 186 2.10 3.71 -8.25
C TYR A 186 1.79 4.82 -9.26
N ALA A 187 2.79 5.59 -9.65
CA ALA A 187 2.69 6.62 -10.67
C ALA A 187 2.16 6.05 -11.99
N TYR A 188 1.22 6.75 -12.61
CA TYR A 188 0.80 6.45 -13.97
C TYR A 188 1.93 6.81 -14.95
N ILE A 189 2.31 5.85 -15.81
CA ILE A 189 3.31 6.07 -16.86
C ILE A 189 2.65 5.87 -18.22
N PRO A 190 2.55 6.91 -19.06
CA PRO A 190 1.97 6.79 -20.39
C PRO A 190 2.64 5.69 -21.21
N ASN A 191 1.82 4.86 -21.85
CA ASN A 191 2.24 3.73 -22.68
C ASN A 191 3.02 2.63 -21.96
N ALA A 192 3.04 2.61 -20.63
CA ALA A 192 3.58 1.46 -19.90
C ALA A 192 2.72 0.22 -20.14
N THR A 193 3.35 -0.95 -20.11
CA THR A 193 2.71 -2.26 -20.28
C THR A 193 2.75 -3.06 -18.98
N PHE A 194 1.86 -4.04 -18.85
CA PHE A 194 1.82 -4.93 -17.69
C PHE A 194 2.25 -6.35 -18.03
N SER A 195 2.90 -7.03 -17.09
CA SER A 195 3.12 -8.48 -17.14
C SER A 195 3.07 -9.10 -15.75
N GLN A 196 2.79 -10.40 -15.67
CA GLN A 196 2.72 -11.13 -14.41
C GLN A 196 3.05 -12.61 -14.62
N ASN A 197 3.45 -13.30 -13.55
CA ASN A 197 3.74 -14.75 -13.57
C ASN A 197 2.51 -15.63 -13.26
N ILE A 198 1.31 -15.08 -13.46
CA ILE A 198 0.01 -15.78 -13.36
C ILE A 198 -0.73 -15.60 -14.70
N PRO A 199 -1.70 -16.47 -15.03
CA PRO A 199 -2.43 -16.35 -16.30
C PRO A 199 -3.25 -15.05 -16.36
N ASP A 200 -3.15 -14.31 -17.47
CA ASP A 200 -3.81 -13.01 -17.63
C ASP A 200 -5.33 -13.07 -17.45
N GLU A 201 -5.96 -14.18 -17.84
CA GLU A 201 -7.41 -14.39 -17.79
C GLU A 201 -7.99 -14.42 -16.37
N ILE A 202 -7.15 -14.54 -15.34
CA ILE A 202 -7.62 -14.53 -13.95
C ILE A 202 -7.75 -13.10 -13.41
N LEU A 203 -7.12 -12.11 -14.07
CA LEU A 203 -7.33 -10.68 -13.79
C LEU A 203 -8.63 -10.23 -14.47
N ARG A 204 -9.71 -10.16 -13.69
CA ARG A 204 -11.05 -9.85 -14.20
C ARG A 204 -11.46 -8.45 -13.80
N LEU A 205 -12.11 -7.76 -14.74
CA LEU A 205 -12.69 -6.44 -14.48
C LEU A 205 -13.70 -6.54 -13.33
N ARG A 206 -13.66 -5.56 -12.42
CA ARG A 206 -14.62 -5.44 -11.32
C ARG A 206 -16.02 -5.20 -11.89
N GLU A 207 -16.97 -6.02 -11.45
CA GLU A 207 -18.37 -5.93 -11.86
C GLU A 207 -19.18 -4.92 -11.03
N SER A 208 -18.82 -4.73 -9.76
CA SER A 208 -19.50 -3.79 -8.86
C SER A 208 -19.04 -2.34 -9.09
N VAL A 209 -19.94 -1.39 -8.87
CA VAL A 209 -19.61 0.05 -8.79
C VAL A 209 -19.62 0.48 -7.31
N PRO A 210 -18.47 0.88 -6.72
CA PRO A 210 -18.40 1.36 -5.35
C PRO A 210 -19.18 2.67 -5.15
N SER A 211 -19.58 2.95 -3.91
CA SER A 211 -20.41 4.13 -3.56
C SER A 211 -19.74 5.48 -3.82
N HIS A 212 -18.40 5.54 -3.78
CA HIS A 212 -17.62 6.74 -4.06
C HIS A 212 -17.37 6.98 -5.56
N VAL A 213 -17.70 5.99 -6.42
CA VAL A 213 -17.49 6.05 -7.86
C VAL A 213 -18.73 6.62 -8.53
N ASN A 214 -18.55 7.62 -9.38
CA ASN A 214 -19.62 8.22 -10.19
C ASN A 214 -19.40 7.87 -11.67
N PRO A 215 -20.01 6.80 -12.21
CA PRO A 215 -19.76 6.37 -13.59
C PRO A 215 -20.13 7.42 -14.63
N THR A 216 -19.28 7.58 -15.64
CA THR A 216 -19.59 8.38 -16.84
C THR A 216 -20.07 7.46 -17.97
N ALA A 217 -20.79 8.01 -18.96
CA ALA A 217 -21.24 7.23 -20.11
C ALA A 217 -20.06 6.67 -20.93
N GLN A 218 -18.98 7.46 -21.06
CA GLN A 218 -17.75 7.05 -21.75
C GLN A 218 -17.07 5.88 -21.02
N TRP A 219 -16.96 5.97 -19.69
CA TRP A 219 -16.39 4.93 -18.85
C TRP A 219 -17.21 3.64 -18.91
N LEU A 220 -18.54 3.72 -18.83
CA LEU A 220 -19.43 2.56 -18.93
C LEU A 220 -19.26 1.84 -20.27
N ALA A 221 -19.23 2.60 -21.38
CA ALA A 221 -19.03 2.03 -22.71
C ALA A 221 -17.65 1.36 -22.85
N PHE A 222 -16.61 1.94 -22.26
CA PHE A 222 -15.27 1.36 -22.27
C PHE A 222 -15.19 0.05 -21.47
N ASN A 223 -15.79 0.00 -20.27
CA ASN A 223 -15.85 -1.21 -19.47
C ASN A 223 -16.60 -2.34 -20.19
N GLN A 224 -17.70 -2.02 -20.88
CA GLN A 224 -18.42 -3.00 -21.71
C GLN A 224 -17.53 -3.57 -22.82
N ARG A 225 -16.75 -2.72 -23.50
CA ARG A 225 -15.78 -3.16 -24.52
C ARG A 225 -14.71 -4.07 -23.93
N ILE A 226 -14.21 -3.79 -22.72
CA ILE A 226 -13.27 -4.69 -22.02
C ILE A 226 -13.94 -6.05 -21.77
N MET A 227 -15.16 -6.07 -21.23
CA MET A 227 -15.90 -7.30 -20.95
C MET A 227 -16.19 -8.13 -22.21
N GLN A 228 -16.36 -7.47 -23.35
CA GLN A 228 -16.60 -8.11 -24.66
C GLN A 228 -15.29 -8.53 -25.37
N GLY A 229 -14.12 -8.19 -24.82
CA GLY A 229 -12.82 -8.45 -25.45
C GLY A 229 -12.49 -7.52 -26.62
N GLU A 230 -13.26 -6.44 -26.80
CA GLU A 230 -13.07 -5.42 -27.85
C GLU A 230 -12.05 -4.35 -27.45
N ALA A 231 -11.72 -4.28 -26.17
CA ALA A 231 -10.66 -3.44 -25.61
C ALA A 231 -9.85 -4.24 -24.60
N SER A 232 -8.58 -3.85 -24.41
CA SER A 232 -7.72 -4.40 -23.37
C SER A 232 -7.03 -3.26 -22.64
N LEU A 233 -6.55 -3.57 -21.44
CA LEU A 233 -5.79 -2.65 -20.60
C LEU A 233 -4.39 -3.18 -20.31
N SER A 234 -3.81 -3.90 -21.29
CA SER A 234 -2.43 -4.38 -21.24
C SER A 234 -1.40 -3.25 -21.41
N THR A 235 -1.83 -2.11 -21.95
CA THR A 235 -1.03 -0.89 -22.14
C THR A 235 -1.81 0.34 -21.68
N LEU A 236 -1.14 1.27 -21.01
CA LEU A 236 -1.66 2.56 -20.55
C LEU A 236 -1.72 3.62 -21.67
N SER A 237 -2.50 3.36 -22.72
CA SER A 237 -2.50 4.17 -23.95
C SER A 237 -3.75 5.03 -24.18
N GLN A 238 -4.81 4.87 -23.40
CA GLN A 238 -6.08 5.59 -23.60
C GLN A 238 -6.56 6.26 -22.28
N PRO A 239 -5.79 7.21 -21.74
CA PRO A 239 -6.06 7.84 -20.45
C PRO A 239 -7.46 8.46 -20.34
N GLU A 240 -8.06 8.87 -21.46
CA GLU A 240 -9.40 9.45 -21.53
C GLU A 240 -10.54 8.51 -21.09
N PHE A 241 -10.29 7.20 -20.96
CA PHE A 241 -11.29 6.23 -20.50
C PHE A 241 -11.11 5.81 -19.03
N TYR A 242 -10.09 6.31 -18.32
CA TYR A 242 -9.72 5.80 -17.00
C TYR A 242 -10.23 6.68 -15.84
N ASP A 243 -11.27 7.49 -16.07
CA ASP A 243 -11.97 8.29 -15.07
C ASP A 243 -13.44 7.84 -14.98
N PRO A 244 -13.98 7.47 -13.80
CA PRO A 244 -13.39 7.60 -12.46
C PRO A 244 -12.31 6.58 -12.08
N GLU A 245 -12.43 5.30 -12.44
CA GLU A 245 -11.37 4.30 -12.19
C GLU A 245 -11.64 2.98 -12.92
N ILE A 246 -10.60 2.26 -13.34
CA ILE A 246 -10.68 0.89 -13.88
C ILE A 246 -10.01 -0.06 -12.89
N VAL A 247 -10.75 -1.09 -12.47
CA VAL A 247 -10.31 -2.03 -11.42
C VAL A 247 -10.38 -3.46 -11.92
N PHE A 248 -9.30 -4.22 -11.73
CA PHE A 248 -9.26 -5.66 -11.95
C PHE A 248 -8.94 -6.39 -10.66
N PHE A 249 -9.51 -7.59 -10.49
CA PHE A 249 -9.23 -8.49 -9.39
C PHE A 249 -8.66 -9.80 -9.90
N ALA A 250 -7.69 -10.35 -9.16
CA ALA A 250 -7.37 -11.77 -9.22
C ALA A 250 -7.40 -12.35 -7.81
N ASP A 251 -7.96 -13.54 -7.71
CA ASP A 251 -8.25 -14.23 -6.46
C ASP A 251 -7.55 -15.59 -6.46
N LYS A 252 -7.34 -16.18 -5.27
CA LYS A 252 -6.82 -17.55 -5.12
C LYS A 252 -5.49 -17.77 -5.86
N LEU A 253 -4.59 -16.80 -5.68
CA LEU A 253 -3.26 -16.77 -6.29
C LEU A 253 -2.42 -18.01 -5.92
N ASP A 254 -2.67 -18.60 -4.75
CA ASP A 254 -2.09 -19.85 -4.26
C ASP A 254 -2.35 -21.05 -5.18
N ALA A 255 -3.40 -21.03 -5.99
CA ALA A 255 -3.66 -22.06 -7.00
C ALA A 255 -2.69 -21.99 -8.20
N TYR A 256 -1.94 -20.89 -8.36
CA TYR A 256 -1.10 -20.61 -9.54
C TYR A 256 0.38 -20.52 -9.21
N THR A 257 0.74 -19.88 -8.09
CA THR A 257 2.14 -19.71 -7.67
C THR A 257 2.24 -19.38 -6.19
N ASP A 258 3.32 -19.83 -5.54
CA ASP A 258 3.65 -19.48 -4.16
C ASP A 258 4.14 -18.03 -4.03
N GLN A 259 4.72 -17.48 -5.10
CA GLN A 259 5.29 -16.13 -5.16
C GLN A 259 4.77 -15.37 -6.38
N PRO A 260 3.58 -14.77 -6.30
CA PRO A 260 3.08 -13.90 -7.35
C PRO A 260 4.02 -12.72 -7.60
N GLU A 261 4.28 -12.43 -8.86
CA GLU A 261 5.07 -11.31 -9.34
C GLU A 261 4.29 -10.55 -10.41
N PHE A 262 4.20 -9.24 -10.23
CA PHE A 262 3.56 -8.33 -11.16
C PHE A 262 4.55 -7.24 -11.57
N ARG A 263 4.46 -6.81 -12.81
CA ARG A 263 5.35 -5.82 -13.42
C ARG A 263 4.58 -4.75 -14.17
N MET A 264 5.08 -3.53 -14.09
CA MET A 264 4.75 -2.43 -15.00
C MET A 264 6.05 -2.01 -15.70
N ILE A 265 6.05 -1.96 -17.03
CA ILE A 265 7.24 -1.71 -17.84
C ILE A 265 7.03 -0.41 -18.59
N SER A 266 7.85 0.60 -18.32
CA SER A 266 7.78 1.89 -19.01
C SER A 266 8.36 1.84 -20.43
N PRO A 267 8.02 2.81 -21.30
CA PRO A 267 8.53 2.83 -22.68
C PRO A 267 10.06 2.90 -22.83
N ASP A 268 10.76 3.41 -21.82
CA ASP A 268 12.23 3.46 -21.78
C ASP A 268 12.88 2.15 -21.29
N GLY A 269 12.06 1.15 -20.92
CA GLY A 269 12.50 -0.17 -20.46
C GLY A 269 12.62 -0.30 -18.93
N THR A 270 12.43 0.76 -18.16
CA THR A 270 12.43 0.67 -16.69
C THR A 270 11.28 -0.22 -16.22
N THR A 271 11.59 -1.19 -15.34
CA THR A 271 10.61 -2.17 -14.87
C THR A 271 10.33 -1.98 -13.39
N PHE A 272 9.07 -1.67 -13.06
CA PHE A 272 8.56 -1.63 -11.71
C PHE A 272 8.00 -2.99 -11.35
N VAL A 273 8.30 -3.49 -10.15
CA VAL A 273 7.95 -4.85 -9.74
C VAL A 273 7.27 -4.87 -8.38
N THR A 274 6.33 -5.79 -8.19
CA THR A 274 5.73 -6.13 -6.91
C THR A 274 5.71 -7.64 -6.74
N ARG A 275 6.28 -8.13 -5.62
CA ARG A 275 6.38 -9.54 -5.25
C ARG A 275 5.83 -9.74 -3.84
N PHE A 276 5.18 -10.88 -3.62
CA PHE A 276 4.65 -11.26 -2.31
C PHE A 276 4.45 -12.78 -2.25
N TYR A 277 4.03 -13.29 -1.10
CA TYR A 277 3.70 -14.70 -0.92
C TYR A 277 2.19 -14.91 -0.96
N SER A 278 1.70 -15.83 -1.81
CA SER A 278 0.26 -16.10 -1.92
C SER A 278 -0.34 -16.72 -0.64
N ALA A 279 0.51 -17.40 0.16
CA ALA A 279 0.15 -17.88 1.49
C ALA A 279 -0.14 -16.75 2.51
N GLU A 280 0.42 -15.55 2.29
CA GLU A 280 0.16 -14.36 3.11
C GLU A 280 -0.95 -13.50 2.49
N LEU A 281 -0.92 -13.31 1.17
CA LEU A 281 -1.79 -12.40 0.42
C LEU A 281 -2.34 -13.13 -0.81
N ASN A 282 -3.53 -13.70 -0.69
CA ASN A 282 -4.10 -14.58 -1.71
C ASN A 282 -4.95 -13.87 -2.78
N TYR A 283 -4.98 -12.53 -2.74
CA TYR A 283 -5.75 -11.67 -3.63
C TYR A 283 -4.88 -10.52 -4.11
N VAL A 284 -5.17 -10.01 -5.30
CA VAL A 284 -4.54 -8.79 -5.83
C VAL A 284 -5.58 -7.94 -6.53
N THR A 285 -5.47 -6.63 -6.33
CA THR A 285 -6.24 -5.63 -7.09
C THR A 285 -5.29 -4.86 -8.01
N ARG A 286 -5.69 -4.63 -9.26
CA ARG A 286 -5.09 -3.63 -10.14
C ARG A 286 -6.04 -2.44 -10.22
N TRP A 287 -5.57 -1.25 -9.86
CA TRP A 287 -6.38 -0.02 -9.85
C TRP A 287 -5.71 1.06 -10.69
N ILE A 288 -6.44 1.54 -11.69
CA ILE A 288 -5.95 2.53 -12.65
C ILE A 288 -6.95 3.67 -12.69
N LEU A 289 -6.45 4.87 -12.49
CA LEU A 289 -7.24 6.10 -12.53
C LEU A 289 -6.41 7.18 -13.22
N TYR A 290 -7.03 7.89 -14.14
CA TYR A 290 -6.41 9.03 -14.80
C TYR A 290 -7.42 10.16 -14.97
N ASN A 291 -7.24 11.23 -14.20
CA ASN A 291 -7.96 12.48 -14.38
C ASN A 291 -7.05 13.70 -14.10
N GLY A 292 -7.64 14.89 -14.02
CA GLY A 292 -6.91 16.14 -13.82
C GLY A 292 -6.23 16.28 -12.45
N GLU A 293 -6.77 15.60 -11.43
CA GLU A 293 -6.31 15.74 -10.05
C GLU A 293 -5.46 14.55 -9.58
N GLN A 294 -5.70 13.37 -10.15
CA GLN A 294 -5.08 12.11 -9.73
C GLN A 294 -4.69 11.27 -10.95
N GLN A 295 -3.49 10.70 -10.92
CA GLN A 295 -3.01 9.80 -11.97
C GLN A 295 -2.21 8.67 -11.35
N VAL A 296 -2.75 7.47 -11.44
CA VAL A 296 -2.25 6.27 -10.74
C VAL A 296 -2.38 5.03 -11.63
N ALA A 297 -1.37 4.18 -11.56
CA ALA A 297 -1.33 2.86 -12.14
C ALA A 297 -0.86 1.86 -11.08
N ALA A 298 -1.70 1.63 -10.08
CA ALA A 298 -1.46 0.62 -9.06
C ALA A 298 -1.61 -0.77 -9.69
N PHE A 299 -0.52 -1.26 -10.30
CA PHE A 299 -0.52 -2.45 -11.13
C PHE A 299 -0.71 -3.76 -10.33
N ALA A 300 -0.42 -3.72 -9.03
CA ALA A 300 -0.69 -4.78 -8.07
C ALA A 300 -0.85 -4.22 -6.66
N LEU A 301 -1.98 -4.51 -6.03
CA LEU A 301 -2.32 -4.22 -4.63
C LEU A 301 -2.56 -5.57 -3.92
N PRO A 302 -1.53 -6.18 -3.34
CA PRO A 302 -1.63 -7.48 -2.67
C PRO A 302 -2.48 -7.39 -1.41
N ALA A 303 -3.40 -8.35 -1.23
CA ALA A 303 -4.39 -8.32 -0.16
C ALA A 303 -4.82 -9.71 0.31
N THR A 304 -5.46 -9.75 1.48
CA THR A 304 -6.12 -10.95 2.02
C THR A 304 -7.51 -11.20 1.42
N CYS A 305 -8.12 -10.17 0.83
CA CYS A 305 -9.44 -10.21 0.22
C CYS A 305 -9.60 -9.04 -0.79
N ARG A 306 -10.69 -9.05 -1.55
CA ARG A 306 -11.09 -7.92 -2.41
C ARG A 306 -11.42 -6.66 -1.58
N PRO A 307 -11.26 -5.45 -2.16
CA PRO A 307 -11.51 -4.18 -1.47
C PRO A 307 -13.01 -3.77 -1.47
N GLU A 308 -13.92 -4.74 -1.29
CA GLU A 308 -15.37 -4.54 -1.38
C GLU A 308 -16.06 -4.40 -0.01
N GLY A 309 -15.28 -4.20 1.05
CA GLY A 309 -15.77 -4.03 2.42
C GLY A 309 -15.80 -5.31 3.25
N TYR A 310 -16.09 -5.15 4.54
CA TYR A 310 -16.10 -6.24 5.51
C TYR A 310 -17.20 -7.26 5.25
N LEU A 311 -18.44 -6.81 5.07
CA LEU A 311 -19.58 -7.71 4.85
C LEU A 311 -19.44 -8.49 3.54
N ALA A 312 -18.84 -7.91 2.50
CA ALA A 312 -18.55 -8.63 1.26
C ALA A 312 -17.53 -9.76 1.47
N ALA A 313 -16.44 -9.48 2.19
CA ALA A 313 -15.45 -10.50 2.53
C ALA A 313 -16.05 -11.62 3.40
N GLN A 314 -16.91 -11.28 4.35
CA GLN A 314 -17.62 -12.27 5.17
C GLN A 314 -18.52 -13.18 4.31
N ARG A 315 -19.36 -12.60 3.45
CA ARG A 315 -20.25 -13.37 2.56
C ARG A 315 -19.49 -14.28 1.60
N ASN A 316 -18.34 -13.82 1.13
CA ASN A 316 -17.51 -14.56 0.18
C ASN A 316 -16.56 -15.57 0.87
N GLY A 317 -16.58 -15.65 2.20
CA GLY A 317 -15.72 -16.56 2.97
C GLY A 317 -14.24 -16.18 2.94
N THR A 318 -13.91 -14.92 2.70
CA THR A 318 -12.53 -14.41 2.57
C THR A 318 -12.07 -13.60 3.78
N LEU A 319 -12.97 -13.37 4.75
CA LEU A 319 -12.64 -12.73 6.02
C LEU A 319 -11.80 -13.68 6.89
N ILE A 320 -10.56 -13.29 7.18
CA ILE A 320 -9.67 -14.09 8.04
C ILE A 320 -10.11 -13.94 9.50
N GLN A 321 -10.07 -15.04 10.26
CA GLN A 321 -10.17 -15.03 11.72
C GLN A 321 -8.80 -15.35 12.33
N VAL A 322 -8.35 -14.48 13.22
CA VAL A 322 -7.09 -14.65 13.96
C VAL A 322 -7.43 -15.08 15.38
N ALA A 323 -7.04 -16.30 15.73
CA ALA A 323 -7.26 -16.83 17.08
C ALA A 323 -6.46 -16.02 18.13
N PRO A 324 -6.87 -16.07 19.41
CA PRO A 324 -6.16 -15.42 20.51
C PRO A 324 -4.66 -15.71 20.50
N GLN A 325 -3.85 -14.66 20.68
CA GLN A 325 -2.38 -14.72 20.72
C GLN A 325 -1.71 -15.17 19.42
N GLN A 326 -2.48 -15.39 18.33
CA GLN A 326 -1.87 -15.68 17.04
C GLN A 326 -1.44 -14.40 16.33
N THR A 327 -0.35 -14.56 15.58
CA THR A 327 0.20 -13.54 14.70
C THR A 327 -0.02 -13.94 13.25
N ARG A 328 -0.40 -12.97 12.41
CA ARG A 328 -0.33 -13.05 10.95
C ARG A 328 0.73 -12.08 10.44
N THR A 329 1.48 -12.48 9.44
CA THR A 329 2.55 -11.68 8.82
C THR A 329 2.28 -11.52 7.34
N PHE A 330 2.67 -10.36 6.82
CA PHE A 330 2.53 -9.99 5.42
C PHE A 330 3.80 -9.30 4.96
N THR A 331 4.31 -9.71 3.80
CA THR A 331 5.52 -9.17 3.18
C THR A 331 5.26 -8.87 1.72
N VAL A 332 5.58 -7.64 1.31
CA VAL A 332 5.59 -7.20 -0.08
C VAL A 332 6.95 -6.61 -0.39
N THR A 333 7.61 -7.07 -1.45
CA THR A 333 8.82 -6.46 -1.99
C THR A 333 8.45 -5.69 -3.26
N THR A 334 8.87 -4.43 -3.34
CA THR A 334 8.50 -3.56 -4.46
C THR A 334 9.60 -2.56 -4.79
N GLY A 335 9.56 -1.96 -5.98
CA GLY A 335 10.55 -0.98 -6.44
C GLY A 335 10.83 -1.08 -7.94
N ILE A 336 12.05 -0.72 -8.34
CA ILE A 336 12.55 -0.81 -9.72
C ILE A 336 13.53 -1.98 -9.82
N GLU A 337 13.48 -2.78 -10.89
CA GLU A 337 14.43 -3.86 -11.18
C GLU A 337 15.59 -3.42 -12.08
#